data_AF-A0A357F6Q3-F1
#
_entry.id   AF-A0A357F6Q3-F1
#
_cell.length_a   1.000
_cell.length_b   1.000
_cell.length_c   1.000
_cell.angle_alpha   90.00
_cell.angle_beta   90.00
_cell.angle_gamma   90.00
#
_symmetry.space_group_name_H-M   'P 1'
#
loop_
_entity.id
_entity.type
_entity.pdbx_description
1 polymer ?
#
loop_
_entity_poly.entity_id
_entity_poly.type
_entity_poly.pdbx_seq_one_letter_code
_entity_poly.pdbx_strand_id
1 'polypeptide(L)'
;MSALRNKTIEHYSYPQAISKAAKTGAGNIVLFLIPMILVALAIVLKNMGNDFAFLTAKPVVYANMLPVTFVDLIFLPAGLFALFNAYMGISKFIGGLKKQYPPTEEGETFVASVRGTIQDVLSHIEFKKCLSNKSRNIWHRLMMYGFLGLFLTTNAVMILHYMKEFGFDVQGTPLPFFHPVKILGNVSAVAAFIGIYFIVRDRVKNSAESVLSLFDWMFIGNMFFTVVTGILCQVFRVSDQAALAFSTYYIHLVMVFYLIAYAPQTKFGHIFFRPAAMIYSRYSGRNKNIFRNL
;
A
#
# COMPACT_ATOMS: atom_id res chain seq x y z
N MET A 1 -17.00 5.85 14.55
CA MET A 1 -16.37 4.79 13.71
C MET A 1 -14.84 4.91 13.58
N SER A 2 -14.25 6.07 13.24
CA SER A 2 -12.80 6.19 13.01
C SER A 2 -11.94 5.87 14.25
N ALA A 3 -12.35 6.35 15.43
CA ALA A 3 -11.63 6.12 16.70
C ALA A 3 -11.61 4.64 17.13
N LEU A 4 -12.75 3.95 17.02
CA LEU A 4 -12.87 2.53 17.33
C LEU A 4 -11.92 1.69 16.44
N ARG A 5 -11.92 1.94 15.13
CA ARG A 5 -10.99 1.27 14.20
C ARG A 5 -9.53 1.50 14.58
N ASN A 6 -9.16 2.74 14.91
CA ASN A 6 -7.78 3.06 15.27
C ASN A 6 -7.35 2.35 16.58
N LYS A 7 -8.27 2.15 17.54
CA LYS A 7 -8.03 1.35 18.74
C LYS A 7 -7.96 -0.15 18.45
N THR A 8 -8.82 -0.68 17.58
CA THR A 8 -8.77 -2.07 17.13
C THR A 8 -7.43 -2.39 16.46
N ILE A 9 -6.98 -1.54 15.52
CA ILE A 9 -5.69 -1.73 14.85
C ILE A 9 -4.56 -1.75 15.88
N GLU A 10 -4.50 -0.79 16.80
CA GLU A 10 -3.45 -0.77 17.83
C GLU A 10 -3.46 -2.00 18.72
N HIS A 11 -4.64 -2.43 19.18
CA HIS A 11 -4.76 -3.56 20.10
C HIS A 11 -4.37 -4.90 19.44
N TYR A 12 -4.82 -5.14 18.21
CA TYR A 12 -4.60 -6.42 17.54
C TYR A 12 -3.36 -6.46 16.65
N SER A 13 -2.80 -5.31 16.25
CA SER A 13 -1.58 -5.26 15.44
C SER A 13 -0.39 -5.95 16.12
N TYR A 14 0.49 -6.49 15.29
CA TYR A 14 1.74 -7.09 15.73
C TYR A 14 2.90 -6.53 14.89
N PRO A 15 4.03 -6.15 15.50
CA PRO A 15 4.16 -5.79 16.91
C PRO A 15 3.37 -4.49 17.23
N GLN A 16 2.75 -4.42 18.41
CA GLN A 16 1.97 -3.25 18.82
C GLN A 16 2.83 -1.96 18.90
N ALA A 17 4.14 -2.11 19.17
CA ALA A 17 5.08 -0.99 19.24
C ALA A 17 5.08 -0.14 17.96
N ILE A 18 5.01 -0.77 16.78
CA ILE A 18 4.98 -0.06 15.49
C ILE A 18 3.67 0.73 15.35
N SER A 19 2.52 0.13 15.74
CA SER A 19 1.24 0.84 15.67
C SER A 19 1.18 2.03 16.64
N LYS A 20 1.77 1.89 17.83
CA LYS A 20 1.92 3.00 18.79
C LYS A 20 2.84 4.09 18.25
N ALA A 21 3.99 3.71 17.69
CA ALA A 21 4.93 4.66 17.08
C ALA A 21 4.27 5.45 15.94
N ALA A 22 3.54 4.78 15.04
CA ALA A 22 2.83 5.39 13.92
C ALA A 22 1.76 6.43 14.34
N LYS A 23 1.34 6.45 15.61
CA LYS A 23 0.38 7.43 16.14
C LYS A 23 1.03 8.69 16.72
N THR A 24 2.35 8.71 16.88
CA THR A 24 3.10 9.81 17.50
C THR A 24 4.05 10.45 16.49
N GLY A 25 4.36 11.74 16.64
CA GLY A 25 5.29 12.44 15.74
C GLY A 25 6.69 11.82 15.78
N ALA A 26 7.26 11.69 16.99
CA ALA A 26 8.57 11.09 17.21
C ALA A 26 8.64 9.63 16.70
N GLY A 27 7.59 8.84 16.93
CA GLY A 27 7.53 7.47 16.42
C GLY A 27 7.51 7.40 14.88
N ASN A 28 6.77 8.29 14.21
CA ASN A 28 6.82 8.37 12.74
C ASN A 28 8.21 8.74 12.23
N ILE A 29 8.92 9.67 12.88
CA ILE A 29 10.30 10.02 12.51
C ILE A 29 11.18 8.76 12.53
N VAL A 30 11.12 7.98 13.61
CA VAL A 30 11.87 6.71 13.72
C VAL A 30 11.46 5.73 12.61
N LEU A 31 10.16 5.58 12.36
CA LEU A 31 9.66 4.66 11.33
C LEU A 31 10.11 5.04 9.92
N PHE A 32 10.27 6.34 9.61
CA PHE A 32 10.84 6.81 8.34
C PHE A 32 12.38 6.73 8.31
N LEU A 33 13.06 6.92 9.43
CA LEU A 33 14.52 6.79 9.51
C LEU A 33 15.00 5.39 9.16
N ILE A 34 14.25 4.35 9.52
CA ILE A 34 14.58 2.96 9.18
C ILE A 34 14.76 2.78 7.66
N PRO A 35 13.74 3.02 6.79
CA PRO A 35 13.93 2.92 5.35
C PRO A 35 14.90 3.94 4.77
N MET A 36 14.95 5.17 5.30
CA MET A 36 15.91 6.18 4.82
C MET A 36 17.34 5.66 4.94
N ILE A 37 17.73 5.22 6.13
CA ILE A 37 19.08 4.72 6.40
C ILE A 37 19.34 3.43 5.61
N LEU A 38 18.38 2.51 5.60
CA LEU A 38 18.53 1.21 4.95
C LEU A 38 18.72 1.34 3.43
N VAL A 39 17.91 2.16 2.76
CA VAL A 39 18.04 2.40 1.31
C VAL A 39 19.29 3.22 1.01
N ALA A 40 19.61 4.25 1.82
CA ALA A 40 20.81 5.06 1.63
C ALA A 40 22.08 4.21 1.77
N LEU A 41 22.14 3.34 2.79
CA LEU A 41 23.26 2.42 2.99
C LEU A 41 23.43 1.49 1.79
N ALA A 42 22.35 0.93 1.27
CA ALA A 42 22.41 0.07 0.08
C ALA A 42 22.96 0.81 -1.16
N ILE A 43 22.56 2.06 -1.37
CA ILE A 43 23.08 2.90 -2.45
C ILE A 43 24.57 3.17 -2.25
N VAL A 44 24.99 3.55 -1.04
CA VAL A 44 26.40 3.83 -0.73
C VAL A 44 27.25 2.58 -0.95
N LEU A 45 26.87 1.43 -0.37
CA LEU A 45 27.60 0.17 -0.50
C LEU A 45 27.78 -0.24 -1.98
N LYS A 46 26.76 0.01 -2.82
CA LYS A 46 26.84 -0.33 -4.24
C LYS A 46 27.73 0.63 -5.05
N ASN A 47 27.86 1.88 -4.63
CA ASN A 47 28.46 2.95 -5.44
C ASN A 47 29.74 3.57 -4.86
N MET A 48 30.17 3.16 -3.67
CA MET A 48 31.35 3.72 -2.97
C MET A 48 32.66 3.59 -3.76
N GLY A 49 32.77 2.59 -4.65
CA GLY A 49 33.98 2.37 -5.47
C GLY A 49 33.94 2.99 -6.87
N ASN A 50 32.89 3.74 -7.22
CA ASN A 50 32.73 4.34 -8.56
C ASN A 50 32.26 5.80 -8.47
N ASP A 51 32.64 6.50 -7.40
CA ASP A 51 32.39 7.93 -7.18
C ASP A 51 30.95 8.39 -7.48
N PHE A 52 29.96 7.54 -7.20
CA PHE A 52 28.54 7.80 -7.49
C PHE A 52 28.28 8.19 -8.97
N ALA A 53 28.99 7.58 -9.92
CA ALA A 53 28.90 7.88 -11.36
C ALA A 53 27.48 7.84 -11.94
N PHE A 54 26.54 7.14 -11.29
CA PHE A 54 25.13 7.17 -11.70
C PHE A 54 24.54 8.58 -11.69
N LEU A 55 25.00 9.50 -10.84
CA LEU A 55 24.49 10.87 -10.74
C LEU A 55 24.63 11.67 -12.04
N THR A 56 25.61 11.31 -12.88
CA THR A 56 25.87 11.93 -14.18
C THR A 56 25.52 11.02 -15.35
N ALA A 57 25.07 9.78 -15.09
CA ALA A 57 24.80 8.79 -16.12
C ALA A 57 23.60 9.19 -16.99
N LYS A 58 23.80 9.11 -18.30
CA LYS A 58 22.78 9.32 -19.34
C LYS A 58 22.80 8.16 -20.35
N PRO A 59 21.65 7.65 -20.81
CA PRO A 59 20.32 8.00 -20.34
C PRO A 59 20.08 7.56 -18.89
N VAL A 60 19.14 8.22 -18.20
CA VAL A 60 18.81 7.86 -16.81
C VAL A 60 18.23 6.43 -16.73
N VAL A 61 18.98 5.55 -16.05
CA VAL A 61 18.58 4.18 -15.73
C VAL A 61 18.69 3.96 -14.22
N TYR A 62 17.55 3.68 -13.57
CA TYR A 62 17.49 3.54 -12.11
C TYR A 62 18.35 2.40 -11.54
N ALA A 63 18.55 1.33 -12.32
CA ALA A 63 19.42 0.23 -11.95
C ALA A 63 20.89 0.64 -11.74
N ASN A 64 21.33 1.78 -12.30
CA ASN A 64 22.67 2.31 -12.07
C ASN A 64 22.84 2.83 -10.63
N MET A 65 21.76 3.34 -10.01
CA MET A 65 21.79 3.76 -8.61
C MET A 65 21.61 2.56 -7.69
N LEU A 66 20.58 1.75 -7.94
CA LEU A 66 20.22 0.60 -7.13
C LEU A 66 19.71 -0.53 -8.05
N PRO A 67 20.51 -1.58 -8.31
CA PRO A 67 20.11 -2.71 -9.13
C PRO A 67 18.85 -3.40 -8.58
N VAL A 68 18.08 -4.06 -9.46
CA VAL A 68 16.83 -4.74 -9.08
C VAL A 68 17.05 -5.75 -7.96
N THR A 69 18.16 -6.49 -7.98
CA THR A 69 18.52 -7.44 -6.91
C THR A 69 18.62 -6.77 -5.53
N PHE A 70 19.16 -5.56 -5.44
CA PHE A 70 19.24 -4.82 -4.16
C PHE A 70 17.87 -4.30 -3.74
N VAL A 71 17.05 -3.85 -4.70
CA VAL A 71 15.65 -3.49 -4.41
C VAL A 71 14.92 -4.71 -3.84
N ASP A 72 15.03 -5.87 -4.46
CA ASP A 72 14.35 -7.08 -3.99
C ASP A 72 14.85 -7.55 -2.62
N LEU A 73 16.17 -7.47 -2.37
CA LEU A 73 16.76 -7.78 -1.06
C LEU A 73 16.17 -6.93 0.07
N ILE A 74 15.72 -5.70 -0.23
CA ILE A 74 15.15 -4.78 0.75
C ILE A 74 13.63 -4.96 0.84
N PHE A 75 12.95 -4.95 -0.32
CA PHE A 75 11.50 -4.85 -0.38
C PHE A 75 10.79 -6.20 -0.27
N LEU A 76 11.40 -7.31 -0.68
CA LEU A 76 10.80 -8.64 -0.46
C LEU A 76 10.76 -8.99 1.03
N PRO A 77 11.85 -8.85 1.83
CA PRO A 77 11.75 -9.06 3.27
C PRO A 77 10.77 -8.10 3.94
N ALA A 78 10.69 -6.83 3.50
CA ALA A 78 9.70 -5.89 4.00
C ALA A 78 8.25 -6.35 3.70
N GLY A 79 8.00 -6.87 2.50
CA GLY A 79 6.72 -7.47 2.12
C GLY A 79 6.40 -8.71 2.95
N LEU A 80 7.35 -9.62 3.13
CA LEU A 80 7.19 -10.81 3.98
C LEU A 80 6.93 -10.44 5.44
N PHE A 81 7.64 -9.44 5.96
CA PHE A 81 7.42 -8.88 7.30
C PHE A 81 6.00 -8.32 7.43
N ALA A 82 5.51 -7.59 6.44
CA ALA A 82 4.14 -7.08 6.42
C ALA A 82 3.11 -8.22 6.38
N LEU A 83 3.31 -9.25 5.56
CA LEU A 83 2.42 -10.41 5.48
C LEU A 83 2.38 -11.20 6.79
N PHE A 84 3.55 -11.45 7.39
CA PHE A 84 3.65 -12.12 8.68
C PHE A 84 2.90 -11.34 9.78
N ASN A 85 3.13 -10.03 9.85
CA ASN A 85 2.46 -9.16 10.80
C ASN A 85 0.94 -9.06 10.57
N ALA A 86 0.50 -9.03 9.31
CA ALA A 86 -0.91 -9.09 8.94
C ALA A 86 -1.53 -10.40 9.42
N TYR A 87 -0.89 -11.54 9.15
CA TYR A 87 -1.33 -12.85 9.61
C TYR A 87 -1.45 -12.90 11.13
N MET A 88 -0.41 -12.48 11.86
CA MET A 88 -0.43 -12.44 13.33
C MET A 88 -1.55 -11.53 13.86
N GLY A 89 -1.74 -10.36 13.26
CA GLY A 89 -2.78 -9.43 13.65
C GLY A 89 -4.19 -9.97 13.39
N ILE A 90 -4.43 -10.54 12.21
CA ILE A 90 -5.70 -11.19 11.83
C ILE A 90 -5.99 -12.36 12.78
N SER A 91 -5.01 -13.23 13.04
CA SER A 91 -5.18 -14.40 13.92
C SER A 91 -5.58 -13.99 15.33
N LYS A 92 -4.93 -12.96 15.90
CA LYS A 92 -5.32 -12.41 17.22
C LYS A 92 -6.72 -11.81 17.19
N PHE A 93 -7.05 -11.07 16.14
CA PHE A 93 -8.35 -10.44 15.97
C PHE A 93 -9.48 -11.46 15.86
N ILE A 94 -9.33 -12.47 15.01
CA ILE A 94 -10.27 -13.60 14.86
C ILE A 94 -10.37 -14.38 16.18
N GLY A 95 -9.26 -14.62 16.87
CA GLY A 95 -9.26 -15.25 18.20
C GLY A 95 -10.10 -14.47 19.22
N GLY A 96 -10.01 -13.15 19.21
CA GLY A 96 -10.86 -12.27 20.03
C GLY A 96 -12.35 -12.36 19.63
N LEU A 97 -12.63 -12.35 18.34
CA LEU A 97 -14.00 -12.52 17.82
C LEU A 97 -14.60 -13.88 18.19
N LYS A 98 -13.82 -14.95 18.13
CA LYS A 98 -14.26 -16.32 18.48
C LYS A 98 -14.68 -16.44 19.94
N LYS A 99 -13.99 -15.75 20.85
CA LYS A 99 -14.35 -15.73 22.27
C LYS A 99 -15.65 -14.98 22.54
N GLN A 100 -15.91 -13.89 21.81
CA GLN A 100 -17.10 -13.06 22.01
C GLN A 100 -18.32 -13.57 21.24
N TYR A 101 -18.09 -14.18 20.07
CA TYR A 101 -19.12 -14.60 19.12
C TYR A 101 -18.74 -15.98 18.57
N PRO A 102 -18.98 -17.07 19.34
CA PRO A 102 -18.68 -18.41 18.88
C PRO A 102 -19.47 -18.74 17.59
N PRO A 103 -18.90 -19.52 16.65
CA PRO A 103 -19.60 -19.92 15.43
C PRO A 103 -20.87 -20.71 15.74
N THR A 104 -21.96 -20.40 15.03
CA THR A 104 -23.22 -21.14 15.11
C THR A 104 -23.42 -22.01 13.87
N GLU A 105 -24.35 -22.97 13.92
CA GLU A 105 -24.72 -23.81 12.77
C GLU A 105 -25.33 -23.02 11.61
N GLU A 106 -25.71 -21.77 11.86
CA GLU A 106 -26.26 -20.85 10.86
C GLU A 106 -25.20 -20.15 9.99
N GLY A 107 -23.92 -20.44 10.22
CA GLY A 107 -22.79 -19.88 9.49
C GLY A 107 -22.62 -20.42 8.08
N GLU A 108 -22.08 -19.60 7.18
CA GLU A 108 -21.62 -20.05 5.87
C GLU A 108 -20.37 -20.93 6.00
N THR A 109 -20.10 -21.79 5.00
CA THR A 109 -18.81 -22.48 4.91
C THR A 109 -17.68 -21.47 4.76
N PHE A 110 -16.47 -21.82 5.20
CA PHE A 110 -15.32 -20.92 5.12
C PHE A 110 -15.06 -20.43 3.68
N VAL A 111 -15.15 -21.32 2.69
CA VAL A 111 -14.94 -20.98 1.28
C VAL A 111 -16.02 -20.01 0.78
N ALA A 112 -17.29 -20.24 1.13
CA ALA A 112 -18.37 -19.33 0.77
C ALA A 112 -18.20 -17.94 1.42
N SER A 113 -17.81 -17.90 2.70
CA SER A 113 -17.55 -16.66 3.45
C SER A 113 -16.42 -15.83 2.82
N VAL A 114 -15.32 -16.48 2.42
CA VAL A 114 -14.21 -15.82 1.74
C VAL A 114 -14.65 -15.28 0.39
N ARG A 115 -15.31 -16.10 -0.44
CA ARG A 115 -15.77 -15.68 -1.78
C ARG A 115 -16.75 -14.52 -1.71
N GLY A 116 -17.77 -14.61 -0.84
CA GLY A 116 -18.76 -13.55 -0.65
C GLY A 116 -18.11 -12.25 -0.17
N THR A 117 -17.15 -12.33 0.75
CA THR A 117 -16.43 -11.13 1.22
C THR A 117 -15.60 -10.49 0.11
N ILE A 118 -14.91 -11.27 -0.72
CA ILE A 118 -14.12 -10.73 -1.84
C ILE A 118 -15.05 -9.97 -2.82
N GLN A 119 -16.20 -10.56 -3.15
CA GLN A 119 -17.19 -9.94 -4.02
C GLN A 119 -17.70 -8.61 -3.42
N ASP A 120 -18.03 -8.58 -2.13
CA ASP A 120 -18.50 -7.36 -1.45
C ASP A 120 -17.44 -6.25 -1.41
N VAL A 121 -16.18 -6.62 -1.14
CA VAL A 121 -15.06 -5.67 -1.05
C VAL A 121 -14.79 -5.04 -2.41
N LEU A 122 -14.68 -5.85 -3.47
CA LEU A 122 -14.39 -5.33 -4.81
C LEU A 122 -15.55 -4.48 -5.34
N SER A 123 -16.78 -4.93 -5.15
CA SER A 123 -17.98 -4.22 -5.63
C SER A 123 -18.32 -2.93 -4.85
N HIS A 124 -17.70 -2.69 -3.70
CA HIS A 124 -17.93 -1.51 -2.85
C HIS A 124 -19.41 -1.33 -2.44
N ILE A 125 -20.18 -2.41 -2.31
CA ILE A 125 -21.64 -2.31 -2.08
C ILE A 125 -21.95 -1.58 -0.77
N GLU A 126 -21.17 -1.80 0.28
CA GLU A 126 -21.34 -1.10 1.57
C GLU A 126 -21.16 0.42 1.47
N PHE A 127 -20.35 0.92 0.54
CA PHE A 127 -20.23 2.37 0.32
C PHE A 127 -21.39 2.93 -0.51
N LYS A 128 -22.07 2.10 -1.32
CA LYS A 128 -23.29 2.51 -2.04
C LYS A 128 -24.47 2.71 -1.10
N LYS A 129 -24.49 2.02 0.05
CA LYS A 129 -25.53 2.14 1.09
C LYS A 129 -25.52 3.52 1.80
N CYS A 130 -24.38 4.23 1.81
CA CYS A 130 -24.30 5.60 2.32
C CYS A 130 -24.60 6.64 1.22
N LEU A 131 -25.87 7.00 1.06
CA LEU A 131 -26.32 7.99 0.05
C LEU A 131 -25.76 9.41 0.28
N SER A 132 -25.40 9.77 1.52
CA SER A 132 -24.95 11.13 1.89
C SER A 132 -23.52 11.47 1.46
N ASN A 133 -22.76 10.53 0.85
CA ASN A 133 -21.34 10.76 0.55
C ASN A 133 -20.89 10.13 -0.79
N LYS A 134 -21.66 10.37 -1.87
CA LYS A 134 -21.39 9.83 -3.22
C LYS A 134 -19.99 10.18 -3.76
N SER A 135 -19.53 11.42 -3.57
CA SER A 135 -18.19 11.88 -4.04
C SER A 135 -17.06 11.08 -3.39
N ARG A 136 -17.14 10.89 -2.06
CA ARG A 136 -16.16 10.11 -1.30
C ARG A 136 -16.04 8.66 -1.79
N ASN A 137 -17.14 8.04 -2.22
CA ASN A 137 -17.12 6.70 -2.79
C ASN A 137 -16.38 6.64 -4.15
N ILE A 138 -16.53 7.68 -4.99
CA ILE A 138 -15.80 7.76 -6.27
C ILE A 138 -14.30 7.87 -6.02
N TRP A 139 -13.86 8.79 -5.16
CA TRP A 139 -12.44 9.02 -4.91
C TRP A 139 -11.75 7.83 -4.26
N HIS A 140 -12.41 7.13 -3.33
CA HIS A 140 -11.86 5.92 -2.73
C HIS A 140 -11.77 4.76 -3.73
N ARG A 141 -12.73 4.62 -4.66
CA ARG A 141 -12.66 3.59 -5.72
C ARG A 141 -11.52 3.88 -6.69
N LEU A 142 -11.38 5.12 -7.16
CA LEU A 142 -10.25 5.52 -8.02
C LEU A 142 -8.91 5.25 -7.32
N MET A 143 -8.80 5.60 -6.04
CA MET A 143 -7.63 5.30 -5.24
C MET A 143 -7.37 3.79 -5.15
N MET A 144 -8.38 2.98 -4.79
CA MET A 144 -8.19 1.54 -4.60
C MET A 144 -7.77 0.86 -5.91
N TYR A 145 -8.51 1.10 -7.00
CA TYR A 145 -8.21 0.48 -8.29
C TYR A 145 -6.89 0.99 -8.88
N GLY A 146 -6.59 2.28 -8.72
CA GLY A 146 -5.29 2.84 -9.10
C GLY A 146 -4.15 2.23 -8.30
N PHE A 147 -4.28 2.11 -6.98
CA PHE A 147 -3.26 1.48 -6.14
C PHE A 147 -3.06 0.00 -6.46
N LEU A 148 -4.17 -0.74 -6.68
CA LEU A 148 -4.10 -2.14 -7.08
C LEU A 148 -3.43 -2.30 -8.45
N GLY A 149 -3.77 -1.47 -9.43
CA GLY A 149 -3.14 -1.50 -10.75
C GLY A 149 -1.65 -1.13 -10.71
N LEU A 150 -1.25 -0.19 -9.85
CA LEU A 150 0.17 0.11 -9.59
C LEU A 150 0.89 -1.09 -8.95
N PHE A 151 0.28 -1.73 -7.94
CA PHE A 151 0.83 -2.93 -7.32
C PHE A 151 1.01 -4.08 -8.32
N LEU A 152 0.00 -4.33 -9.17
CA LEU A 152 0.07 -5.32 -10.25
C LEU A 152 1.16 -4.98 -11.26
N THR A 153 1.32 -3.69 -11.61
CA THR A 153 2.38 -3.22 -12.51
C THR A 153 3.76 -3.53 -11.95
N THR A 154 4.01 -3.23 -10.67
CA THR A 154 5.30 -3.52 -10.02
C THR A 154 5.62 -5.01 -10.01
N ASN A 155 4.65 -5.86 -9.65
CA ASN A 155 4.83 -7.31 -9.65
C ASN A 155 5.03 -7.87 -11.08
N ALA A 156 4.33 -7.33 -12.08
CA ALA A 156 4.53 -7.72 -13.48
C ALA A 156 5.94 -7.37 -13.96
N VAL A 157 6.47 -6.21 -13.59
CA VAL A 157 7.85 -5.81 -13.90
C VAL A 157 8.86 -6.73 -13.20
N MET A 158 8.63 -7.11 -11.94
CA MET A 158 9.45 -8.08 -11.22
C MET A 158 9.47 -9.44 -11.94
N ILE A 159 8.30 -9.96 -12.33
CA ILE A 159 8.19 -11.21 -13.09
C ILE A 159 8.95 -11.12 -14.41
N LEU A 160 8.76 -10.05 -15.19
CA LEU A 160 9.48 -9.84 -16.46
C LEU A 160 10.99 -9.79 -16.25
N HIS A 161 11.46 -9.14 -15.18
CA HIS A 161 12.88 -9.10 -14.85
C HIS A 161 13.44 -10.51 -14.62
N TYR A 162 12.81 -11.31 -13.74
CA TYR A 162 13.30 -12.66 -13.45
C TYR A 162 13.13 -13.62 -14.62
N MET A 163 12.06 -13.51 -15.42
CA MET A 163 11.94 -14.28 -16.66
C MET A 163 13.14 -14.02 -17.57
N LYS A 164 13.56 -12.76 -17.71
CA LYS A 164 14.76 -12.42 -18.48
C LYS A 164 16.04 -13.01 -17.88
N GLU A 165 16.22 -12.91 -16.56
CA GLU A 165 17.37 -13.49 -15.86
C GLU A 165 17.43 -15.02 -16.00
N PHE A 166 16.28 -15.69 -16.06
CA PHE A 166 16.18 -17.15 -16.31
C PHE A 166 16.33 -17.54 -17.79
N GLY A 167 16.64 -16.60 -18.68
CA GLY A 167 16.93 -16.86 -20.09
C GLY A 167 15.71 -16.89 -21.01
N PHE A 168 14.54 -16.43 -20.55
CA PHE A 168 13.38 -16.24 -21.44
C PHE A 168 13.54 -14.97 -22.27
N ASP A 169 13.14 -15.02 -23.55
CA ASP A 169 13.14 -13.86 -24.44
C ASP A 169 11.96 -12.93 -24.11
N VAL A 170 12.18 -12.06 -23.12
CA VAL A 170 11.22 -11.03 -22.71
C VAL A 170 11.90 -9.66 -22.67
N GLN A 171 11.11 -8.61 -22.88
CA GLN A 171 11.61 -7.24 -22.87
C GLN A 171 12.14 -6.83 -21.49
N GLY A 172 13.36 -6.29 -21.47
CA GLY A 172 13.96 -5.74 -20.25
C GLY A 172 13.46 -4.33 -19.93
N THR A 173 13.69 -3.88 -18.70
CA THR A 173 13.47 -2.48 -18.31
C THR A 173 14.63 -1.61 -18.80
N PRO A 174 14.39 -0.34 -19.20
CA PRO A 174 13.10 0.37 -19.22
C PRO A 174 12.14 -0.12 -20.32
N LEU A 175 10.88 -0.35 -19.97
CA LEU A 175 9.86 -0.79 -20.92
C LEU A 175 9.42 0.36 -21.86
N PRO A 176 9.10 0.07 -23.14
CA PRO A 176 8.50 1.04 -24.06
C PRO A 176 7.18 1.64 -23.53
N PHE A 177 6.85 2.86 -23.96
CA PHE A 177 5.63 3.56 -23.50
C PHE A 177 4.32 2.81 -23.76
N PHE A 178 4.24 2.12 -24.90
CA PHE A 178 3.06 1.35 -25.32
C PHE A 178 3.08 -0.11 -24.84
N HIS A 179 4.08 -0.52 -24.05
CA HIS A 179 4.06 -1.85 -23.46
C HIS A 179 2.83 -1.98 -22.54
N PRO A 180 2.08 -3.09 -22.57
CA PRO A 180 0.84 -3.24 -21.78
C PRO A 180 1.02 -2.94 -20.29
N VAL A 181 2.11 -3.41 -19.70
CA VAL A 181 2.46 -3.14 -18.29
C VAL A 181 2.70 -1.64 -18.04
N LYS A 182 3.26 -0.90 -19.01
CA LYS A 182 3.49 0.53 -18.89
C LYS A 182 2.20 1.34 -19.01
N ILE A 183 1.30 0.94 -19.91
CA ILE A 183 -0.04 1.51 -20.05
C ILE A 183 -0.82 1.31 -18.75
N LEU A 184 -0.85 0.08 -18.22
CA LEU A 184 -1.48 -0.24 -16.94
C LEU A 184 -0.93 0.66 -15.82
N GLY A 185 0.39 0.78 -15.72
CA GLY A 185 1.05 1.62 -14.72
C GLY A 185 0.64 3.09 -14.82
N ASN A 186 0.64 3.66 -16.03
CA ASN A 186 0.30 5.06 -16.26
C ASN A 186 -1.17 5.37 -15.96
N VAL A 187 -2.10 4.53 -16.46
CA VAL A 187 -3.54 4.69 -16.18
C VAL A 187 -3.81 4.56 -14.68
N SER A 188 -3.17 3.59 -14.04
CA SER A 188 -3.28 3.38 -12.59
C SER A 188 -2.71 4.54 -11.78
N ALA A 189 -1.59 5.13 -12.21
CA ALA A 189 -1.00 6.31 -11.59
C ALA A 189 -1.95 7.52 -11.65
N VAL A 190 -2.58 7.77 -12.81
CA VAL A 190 -3.56 8.85 -12.97
C VAL A 190 -4.79 8.61 -12.08
N ALA A 191 -5.33 7.40 -12.08
CA ALA A 191 -6.47 7.05 -11.22
C ALA A 191 -6.14 7.21 -9.72
N ALA A 192 -4.98 6.71 -9.29
CA ALA A 192 -4.52 6.85 -7.92
C ALA A 192 -4.30 8.31 -7.53
N PHE A 193 -3.70 9.12 -8.43
CA PHE A 193 -3.44 10.54 -8.21
C PHE A 193 -4.74 11.33 -8.04
N ILE A 194 -5.70 11.15 -8.95
CA ILE A 194 -7.02 11.79 -8.84
C ILE A 194 -7.70 11.36 -7.53
N GLY A 195 -7.70 10.06 -7.24
CA GLY A 195 -8.28 9.51 -6.01
C GLY A 195 -7.69 10.15 -4.75
N ILE A 196 -6.36 10.15 -4.60
CA ILE A 196 -5.70 10.71 -3.42
C ILE A 196 -5.85 12.22 -3.31
N TYR A 197 -5.75 12.94 -4.44
CA TYR A 197 -5.85 14.39 -4.47
C TYR A 197 -7.21 14.85 -3.95
N PHE A 198 -8.30 14.27 -4.46
CA PHE A 198 -9.63 14.62 -3.98
C PHE A 198 -9.91 14.14 -2.55
N ILE A 199 -9.36 12.99 -2.12
CA ILE A 199 -9.44 12.56 -0.72
C ILE A 199 -8.76 13.56 0.22
N VAL A 200 -7.58 14.06 -0.15
CA VAL A 200 -6.84 15.07 0.63
C VAL A 200 -7.62 16.38 0.63
N ARG A 201 -8.04 16.86 -0.54
CA ARG A 201 -8.83 18.09 -0.70
C ARG A 201 -10.08 18.08 0.15
N ASP A 202 -10.88 17.01 0.08
CA ASP A 202 -12.13 16.90 0.82
C ASP A 202 -11.88 16.82 2.34
N ARG A 203 -10.72 16.30 2.78
CA ARG A 203 -10.34 16.29 4.19
C ARG A 203 -9.88 17.64 4.71
N VAL A 204 -9.12 18.39 3.91
CA VAL A 204 -8.73 19.76 4.25
C VAL A 204 -9.97 20.65 4.31
N LYS A 205 -10.89 20.53 3.34
CA LYS A 205 -12.13 21.33 3.32
C LYS A 205 -13.03 21.08 4.52
N ASN A 206 -13.12 19.83 4.98
CA ASN A 206 -13.99 19.44 6.10
C ASN A 206 -13.23 19.36 7.44
N SER A 207 -12.07 19.99 7.56
CA SER A 207 -11.24 19.90 8.77
C SER A 207 -11.90 20.54 10.00
N ALA A 208 -12.80 21.50 9.80
CA ALA A 208 -13.59 22.12 10.86
C ALA A 208 -14.64 21.19 11.47
N GLU A 209 -15.12 20.20 10.71
CA GLU A 209 -16.20 19.29 11.13
C GLU A 209 -15.67 17.92 11.59
N SER A 210 -14.42 17.58 11.25
CA SER A 210 -13.84 16.26 11.47
C SER A 210 -12.43 16.36 12.01
N VAL A 211 -12.27 16.13 13.32
CA VAL A 211 -10.96 16.02 13.96
C VAL A 211 -10.24 14.74 13.50
N LEU A 212 -9.27 14.89 12.60
CA LEU A 212 -8.41 13.81 12.12
C LEU A 212 -7.20 13.66 13.04
N SER A 213 -6.87 12.42 13.38
CA SER A 213 -5.68 12.13 14.18
C SER A 213 -4.40 12.27 13.34
N LEU A 214 -3.26 12.53 13.98
CA LEU A 214 -1.94 12.52 13.33
C LEU A 214 -1.73 11.22 12.52
N PHE A 215 -2.14 10.08 13.08
CA PHE A 215 -2.12 8.78 12.41
C PHE A 215 -2.85 8.76 11.06
N ASP A 216 -3.96 9.51 10.95
CA ASP A 216 -4.73 9.61 9.71
C ASP A 216 -4.05 10.51 8.67
N TRP A 217 -3.39 11.58 9.12
CA TRP A 217 -2.66 12.51 8.26
C TRP A 217 -1.33 11.94 7.77
N MET A 218 -0.55 11.30 8.64
CA MET A 218 0.72 10.66 8.28
C MET A 218 0.52 9.60 7.20
N PHE A 219 -0.51 8.76 7.35
CA PHE A 219 -0.82 7.74 6.34
C PHE A 219 -1.20 8.36 4.99
N ILE A 220 -2.04 9.40 4.98
CA ILE A 220 -2.51 10.01 3.73
C ILE A 220 -1.44 10.85 3.07
N GLY A 221 -0.63 11.57 3.86
CA GLY A 221 0.55 12.27 3.38
C GLY A 221 1.51 11.30 2.71
N ASN A 222 1.90 10.22 3.39
CA ASN A 222 2.76 9.19 2.81
C ASN A 222 2.18 8.62 1.51
N MET A 223 0.88 8.31 1.49
CA MET A 223 0.21 7.79 0.29
C MET A 223 0.21 8.81 -0.87
N PHE A 224 -0.09 10.08 -0.59
CA PHE A 224 -0.05 11.16 -1.58
C PHE A 224 1.34 11.31 -2.17
N PHE A 225 2.36 11.44 -1.32
CA PHE A 225 3.75 11.58 -1.76
C PHE A 225 4.27 10.34 -2.46
N THR A 226 3.85 9.14 -2.08
CA THR A 226 4.20 7.89 -2.81
C THR A 226 3.73 7.98 -4.27
N VAL A 227 2.47 8.38 -4.50
CA VAL A 227 1.92 8.51 -5.86
C VAL A 227 2.62 9.62 -6.63
N VAL A 228 2.77 10.81 -6.02
CA VAL A 228 3.41 11.97 -6.68
C VAL A 228 4.87 11.66 -7.05
N THR A 229 5.65 11.14 -6.12
CA THR A 229 7.06 10.80 -6.37
C THR A 229 7.20 9.70 -7.41
N GLY A 230 6.29 8.73 -7.48
CA GLY A 230 6.28 7.71 -8.53
C GLY A 230 6.04 8.29 -9.93
N ILE A 231 5.12 9.26 -10.05
CA ILE A 231 4.88 9.99 -11.30
C ILE A 231 6.12 10.84 -11.66
N LEU A 232 6.69 11.55 -10.69
CA LEU A 232 7.88 12.39 -10.90
C LEU A 232 9.10 11.55 -11.31
N CYS A 233 9.25 10.33 -10.79
CA CYS A 233 10.30 9.42 -11.25
C CYS A 233 10.21 9.20 -12.76
N GLN A 234 9.00 8.94 -13.28
CA GLN A 234 8.82 8.81 -14.73
C GLN A 234 9.14 10.10 -15.48
N VAL A 235 8.63 11.24 -15.01
CA VAL A 235 8.85 12.54 -15.66
C VAL A 235 10.33 12.87 -15.74
N PHE A 236 11.06 12.80 -14.63
CA PHE A 236 12.47 13.16 -14.55
C PHE A 236 13.39 12.17 -15.26
N ARG A 237 13.02 10.88 -15.30
CA ARG A 237 13.74 9.89 -16.11
C ARG A 237 13.58 10.15 -17.61
N VAL A 238 12.36 10.49 -18.06
CA VAL A 238 12.08 10.75 -19.48
C VAL A 238 12.68 12.07 -19.94
N SER A 239 12.74 13.08 -19.08
CA SER A 239 13.44 14.34 -19.35
C SER A 239 14.97 14.25 -19.17
N ASP A 240 15.49 13.07 -18.86
CA ASP A 240 16.92 12.78 -18.67
C ASP A 240 17.61 13.70 -17.64
N GLN A 241 16.85 14.09 -16.60
CA GLN A 241 17.30 14.93 -15.50
C GLN A 241 17.84 14.06 -14.35
N ALA A 242 19.08 13.58 -14.49
CA ALA A 242 19.68 12.59 -13.59
C ALA A 242 19.53 12.93 -12.10
N ALA A 243 19.98 14.11 -11.66
CA ALA A 243 19.92 14.50 -10.24
C ALA A 243 18.49 14.47 -9.66
N LEU A 244 17.50 14.98 -10.41
CA LEU A 244 16.10 14.96 -9.99
C LEU A 244 15.51 13.55 -10.04
N ALA A 245 15.86 12.76 -11.04
CA ALA A 245 15.36 11.40 -11.19
C ALA A 245 15.85 10.50 -10.04
N PHE A 246 17.14 10.51 -9.71
CA PHE A 246 17.69 9.66 -8.66
C PHE A 246 17.25 10.11 -7.25
N SER A 247 17.20 11.42 -7.00
CA SER A 247 16.71 11.94 -5.72
C SER A 247 15.23 11.62 -5.49
N THR A 248 14.37 11.82 -6.50
CA THR A 248 12.96 11.44 -6.39
C THR A 248 12.76 9.94 -6.28
N TYR A 249 13.58 9.13 -6.95
CA TYR A 249 13.52 7.68 -6.83
C TYR A 249 13.92 7.19 -5.44
N TYR A 250 14.96 7.75 -4.84
CA TYR A 250 15.30 7.48 -3.43
C TYR A 250 14.12 7.80 -2.49
N ILE A 251 13.55 9.01 -2.60
CA ILE A 251 12.40 9.41 -1.79
C ILE A 251 11.22 8.45 -2.01
N HIS A 252 10.95 8.08 -3.27
CA HIS A 252 9.89 7.14 -3.61
C HIS A 252 10.08 5.79 -2.92
N LEU A 253 11.29 5.20 -2.98
CA LEU A 253 11.62 3.94 -2.32
C LEU A 253 11.36 4.01 -0.81
N VAL A 254 11.79 5.10 -0.15
CA VAL A 254 11.56 5.30 1.29
C VAL A 254 10.06 5.31 1.62
N MET A 255 9.25 6.05 0.85
CA MET A 255 7.80 6.18 1.06
C MET A 255 7.06 4.86 0.81
N VAL A 256 7.47 4.11 -0.23
CA VAL A 256 6.93 2.78 -0.55
C VAL A 256 7.30 1.77 0.54
N PHE A 257 8.53 1.79 1.04
CA PHE A 257 8.93 0.89 2.12
C PHE A 257 8.08 1.13 3.36
N TYR A 258 7.94 2.39 3.79
CA TYR A 258 7.09 2.75 4.92
C TYR A 258 5.65 2.22 4.71
N LEU A 259 5.12 2.41 3.50
CA LEU A 259 3.76 1.99 3.16
C LEU A 259 3.57 0.47 3.25
N ILE A 260 4.52 -0.31 2.74
CA ILE A 260 4.44 -1.77 2.68
C ILE A 260 4.80 -2.38 4.03
N ALA A 261 5.97 -2.09 4.58
CA ALA A 261 6.48 -2.73 5.80
C ALA A 261 5.55 -2.53 7.01
N TYR A 262 4.93 -1.34 7.09
CA TYR A 262 4.05 -0.97 8.21
C TYR A 262 2.56 -0.97 7.83
N ALA A 263 2.20 -1.56 6.68
CA ALA A 263 0.82 -1.66 6.21
C ALA A 263 -0.15 -2.19 7.28
N PRO A 264 0.12 -3.31 7.96
CA PRO A 264 -0.82 -3.88 8.95
C PRO A 264 -1.04 -2.99 10.19
N GLN A 265 -0.05 -2.19 10.57
CA GLN A 265 -0.05 -1.42 11.82
C GLN A 265 -0.49 0.04 11.63
N THR A 266 -0.49 0.53 10.38
CA THR A 266 -0.99 1.86 10.01
C THR A 266 -2.48 1.81 9.66
N LYS A 267 -3.04 2.96 9.22
CA LYS A 267 -4.43 3.03 8.75
C LYS A 267 -4.68 2.09 7.57
N PHE A 268 -3.65 1.69 6.83
CA PHE A 268 -3.78 0.69 5.77
C PHE A 268 -4.26 -0.66 6.29
N GLY A 269 -4.05 -0.99 7.57
CA GLY A 269 -4.47 -2.24 8.18
C GLY A 269 -5.97 -2.57 8.03
N HIS A 270 -6.81 -1.57 7.74
CA HIS A 270 -8.21 -1.79 7.40
C HIS A 270 -8.42 -2.76 6.22
N ILE A 271 -7.47 -2.85 5.28
CA ILE A 271 -7.54 -3.81 4.16
C ILE A 271 -7.46 -5.26 4.64
N PHE A 272 -6.90 -5.50 5.83
CA PHE A 272 -6.76 -6.82 6.44
C PHE A 272 -7.89 -7.09 7.44
N PHE A 273 -8.05 -6.19 8.43
CA PHE A 273 -8.99 -6.39 9.53
C PHE A 273 -10.46 -6.33 9.10
N ARG A 274 -10.81 -5.48 8.13
CA ARG A 274 -12.22 -5.35 7.71
C ARG A 274 -12.68 -6.58 6.93
N PRO A 275 -11.96 -7.08 5.91
CA PRO A 275 -12.31 -8.36 5.29
C PRO A 275 -12.29 -9.53 6.28
N ALA A 276 -11.30 -9.59 7.19
CA ALA A 276 -11.29 -10.63 8.23
C ALA A 276 -12.55 -10.60 9.11
N ALA A 277 -13.02 -9.41 9.50
CA ALA A 277 -14.27 -9.25 10.26
C ALA A 277 -15.50 -9.69 9.45
N MET A 278 -15.54 -9.38 8.14
CA MET A 278 -16.65 -9.75 7.26
C MET A 278 -16.70 -11.27 7.01
N ILE A 279 -15.55 -11.89 6.74
CA ILE A 279 -15.42 -13.35 6.62
C ILE A 279 -15.88 -14.01 7.91
N TYR A 280 -15.38 -13.55 9.06
CA TYR A 280 -15.78 -14.11 10.35
C TYR A 280 -17.27 -13.93 10.61
N SER A 281 -17.84 -12.77 10.24
CA SER A 281 -19.27 -12.51 10.44
C SER A 281 -20.18 -13.39 9.60
N ARG A 282 -19.75 -13.78 8.39
CA ARG A 282 -20.46 -14.75 7.53
C ARG A 282 -20.29 -16.17 8.08
N TYR A 283 -19.07 -16.52 8.43
CA TYR A 283 -18.71 -17.84 8.98
C TYR A 283 -19.38 -18.13 10.33
N SER A 284 -19.50 -17.12 11.21
CA SER A 284 -20.08 -17.30 12.55
C SER A 284 -21.61 -17.17 12.58
N GLY A 285 -22.26 -16.87 11.45
CA GLY A 285 -23.72 -16.66 11.38
C GLY A 285 -24.23 -15.37 12.04
N ARG A 286 -23.34 -14.48 12.52
CA ARG A 286 -23.72 -13.32 13.37
C ARG A 286 -24.61 -12.29 12.67
N ASN A 287 -24.44 -12.07 11.36
CA ASN A 287 -25.12 -10.99 10.64
C ASN A 287 -25.78 -11.46 9.33
N LYS A 288 -26.56 -12.54 9.39
CA LYS A 288 -27.30 -13.08 8.23
C LYS A 288 -28.07 -11.99 7.45
N ASN A 289 -28.74 -11.08 8.18
CA ASN A 289 -29.61 -10.05 7.59
C ASN A 289 -28.87 -8.94 6.83
N ILE A 290 -27.57 -8.74 7.07
CA ILE A 290 -26.77 -7.74 6.34
C ILE A 290 -26.43 -8.23 4.93
N PHE A 291 -26.22 -9.55 4.79
CA PHE A 291 -25.76 -10.17 3.55
C PHE A 291 -26.89 -10.79 2.70
N ARG A 292 -28.04 -11.09 3.30
CA ARG A 292 -29.23 -11.63 2.59
C ARG A 292 -29.97 -10.59 1.74
N ASN A 293 -29.68 -9.30 1.97
CA ASN A 293 -30.21 -8.16 1.23
C ASN A 293 -29.14 -7.52 0.30
N LEU A 294 -28.09 -8.27 -0.05
CA LEU A 294 -27.10 -7.95 -1.08
C LEU A 294 -27.43 -8.71 -2.36
#